data_AF-A0A1H2VV97-F1
#
_entry.id   AF-A0A1H2VV97-F1
#
_cell.length_a   1.000
_cell.length_b   1.000
_cell.length_c   1.000
_cell.angle_alpha   90.00
_cell.angle_beta   90.00
_cell.angle_gamma   90.00
#
_symmetry.space_group_name_H-M   'P 1'
#
loop_
_entity.id
_entity.type
_entity.pdbx_description
1 polymer ?
#
loop_
_entity_poly.entity_id
_entity_poly.type
_entity_poly.pdbx_seq_one_letter_code
_entity_poly.pdbx_strand_id
1 'polypeptide(L)'
;MTLVDGTEVAISLKNSRHDLDYENILKSLKVEMEYWIRHGVKYKIIFSSEVNSMLAENIYRVTRYFDINDVFDATSAMKHLIATKKFPMNKDELSQRLNFSAMAEANLTSSDVNKMIVDHSDDFGTFPGSGLS
;
A
#
# COMPACT_ATOMS: atom_id res chain seq x y z
N MET A 1 -8.39 -8.22 -11.16
CA MET A 1 -6.92 -8.22 -11.18
C MET A 1 -6.46 -8.93 -12.45
N THR A 2 -5.60 -8.32 -13.23
CA THR A 2 -4.99 -8.95 -14.42
C THR A 2 -3.62 -9.49 -14.03
N LEU A 3 -3.39 -10.77 -14.26
CA LEU A 3 -2.11 -11.44 -14.02
C LEU A 3 -1.12 -11.11 -15.15
N VAL A 4 0.16 -11.40 -14.92
CA VAL A 4 1.25 -11.17 -15.90
C VAL A 4 1.00 -11.92 -17.21
N ASP A 5 0.33 -13.08 -17.14
CA ASP A 5 -0.05 -13.88 -18.31
C ASP A 5 -1.31 -13.37 -19.04
N GLY A 6 -1.85 -12.21 -18.63
CA GLY A 6 -3.08 -11.64 -19.19
C GLY A 6 -4.37 -12.23 -18.62
N THR A 7 -4.29 -13.22 -17.73
CA THR A 7 -5.48 -13.82 -17.11
C THR A 7 -6.17 -12.84 -16.17
N GLU A 8 -7.48 -12.69 -16.31
CA GLU A 8 -8.29 -11.90 -15.39
C GLU A 8 -8.87 -12.77 -14.27
N VAL A 9 -8.69 -12.30 -13.03
CA VAL A 9 -9.26 -12.90 -11.83
C VAL A 9 -9.90 -11.81 -10.98
N ALA A 10 -11.15 -12.01 -10.60
CA ALA A 10 -11.85 -11.26 -9.57
C ALA A 10 -11.58 -11.91 -8.21
N ILE A 11 -11.20 -11.09 -7.23
CA ILE A 11 -10.86 -11.53 -5.87
C ILE A 11 -11.71 -10.75 -4.88
N SER A 12 -12.45 -11.46 -4.04
CA SER A 12 -13.14 -10.89 -2.87
C SER A 12 -12.36 -11.28 -1.62
N LEU A 13 -11.77 -10.29 -0.93
CA LEU A 13 -11.05 -10.50 0.33
C LEU A 13 -12.05 -10.54 1.50
N LYS A 14 -11.84 -11.46 2.44
CA LYS A 14 -12.63 -11.61 3.67
C LYS A 14 -11.70 -11.80 4.85
N ASN A 15 -12.16 -11.47 6.05
CA ASN A 15 -11.34 -11.61 7.25
C ASN A 15 -11.15 -13.09 7.60
N SER A 16 -12.24 -13.84 7.55
CA SER A 16 -12.24 -15.25 7.93
C SER A 16 -13.33 -16.04 7.23
N ARG A 17 -13.27 -17.37 7.34
CA ARG A 17 -14.35 -18.25 6.88
C ARG A 17 -15.66 -18.01 7.61
N HIS A 18 -15.62 -17.51 8.85
CA HIS A 18 -16.83 -17.17 9.61
C HIS A 18 -17.61 -16.00 9.01
N ASP A 19 -16.97 -15.17 8.17
CA ASP A 19 -17.70 -14.15 7.41
C ASP A 19 -18.74 -14.78 6.46
N LEU A 20 -18.54 -16.05 6.09
CA LEU A 20 -19.48 -16.81 5.28
C LEU A 20 -20.65 -17.39 6.07
N ASP A 21 -20.66 -17.29 7.41
CA ASP A 21 -21.80 -17.73 8.22
C ASP A 21 -22.94 -16.70 8.19
N TYR A 22 -22.65 -15.46 7.74
CA TYR A 22 -23.62 -14.38 7.64
C TYR A 22 -24.34 -14.39 6.29
N GLU A 23 -25.67 -14.54 6.33
CA GLU A 23 -26.51 -14.71 5.15
C GLU A 23 -26.43 -13.53 4.16
N ASN A 24 -26.33 -12.30 4.66
CA ASN A 24 -26.18 -11.10 3.84
C ASN A 24 -24.85 -11.11 3.07
N ILE A 25 -23.76 -11.49 3.73
CA ILE A 25 -22.44 -11.58 3.10
C ILE A 25 -22.45 -12.67 2.02
N LEU A 26 -22.99 -13.85 2.32
CA LEU A 26 -23.14 -14.92 1.35
C LEU A 26 -23.95 -14.51 0.12
N LYS A 27 -25.08 -13.81 0.30
CA LYS A 27 -25.91 -13.32 -0.81
C LYS A 27 -25.13 -12.37 -1.71
N SER A 28 -24.43 -11.38 -1.13
CA SER A 28 -23.58 -10.46 -1.89
C SER A 28 -22.47 -11.18 -2.65
N LEU A 29 -21.81 -12.15 -2.04
CA LEU A 29 -20.74 -12.92 -2.67
C LEU A 29 -21.23 -13.80 -3.82
N LYS A 30 -22.45 -14.35 -3.71
CA LYS A 30 -23.07 -15.10 -4.82
C LYS A 30 -23.38 -14.20 -6.01
N VAL A 31 -23.92 -13.00 -5.77
CA VAL A 31 -24.18 -12.02 -6.83
C VAL A 31 -22.88 -11.59 -7.50
N GLU A 32 -21.85 -11.29 -6.71
CA GLU A 32 -20.51 -10.94 -7.19
C GLU A 32 -19.91 -12.07 -8.05
N MET A 33 -19.95 -13.30 -7.57
CA MET A 33 -19.47 -14.48 -8.29
C MET A 33 -20.17 -14.67 -9.63
N GLU A 34 -21.51 -14.63 -9.64
CA GLU A 34 -22.31 -14.78 -10.85
C GLU A 34 -22.01 -13.70 -11.88
N TYR A 35 -21.85 -12.45 -11.43
CA TYR A 35 -21.46 -11.34 -12.30
C TYR A 35 -20.13 -11.64 -13.00
N TRP A 36 -19.08 -12.00 -12.26
CA TRP A 36 -17.76 -12.23 -12.86
C TRP A 36 -17.73 -13.45 -13.79
N ILE A 37 -18.38 -14.55 -13.40
CA ILE A 37 -18.46 -15.77 -14.23
C ILE A 37 -19.14 -15.46 -15.56
N ARG A 38 -20.21 -14.66 -15.58
CA ARG A 38 -20.92 -14.26 -16.81
C ARG A 38 -20.07 -13.41 -17.75
N HIS A 39 -19.05 -12.72 -17.22
CA HIS A 39 -18.10 -11.93 -18.01
C HIS A 39 -16.84 -12.73 -18.38
N GLY A 40 -16.83 -14.05 -18.16
CA GLY A 40 -15.68 -14.91 -18.48
C GLY A 40 -14.49 -14.75 -17.53
N VAL A 41 -14.69 -14.07 -16.39
CA VAL A 41 -13.63 -13.81 -15.41
C VAL A 41 -13.70 -14.84 -14.28
N LYS A 42 -12.54 -15.40 -13.91
CA LYS A 42 -12.45 -16.34 -12.78
C LYS A 42 -12.71 -15.59 -11.48
N TYR A 43 -13.52 -16.16 -10.59
CA TYR A 43 -13.80 -15.58 -9.27
C TYR A 43 -13.16 -16.40 -8.15
N LYS A 44 -12.56 -15.72 -7.17
CA LYS A 44 -11.98 -16.34 -5.96
C LYS A 44 -12.30 -15.53 -4.71
N ILE A 45 -12.50 -16.23 -3.61
CA ILE A 45 -12.53 -15.64 -2.27
C ILE A 45 -11.19 -15.95 -1.61
N ILE A 46 -10.58 -14.94 -1.00
CA ILE A 46 -9.34 -15.07 -0.23
C ILE A 46 -9.62 -14.62 1.20
N PHE A 47 -9.10 -15.34 2.18
CA PHE A 47 -9.18 -14.98 3.59
C PHE A 47 -7.90 -14.30 4.07
N SER A 48 -7.99 -13.43 5.07
CA SER A 48 -6.81 -12.76 5.65
C SER A 48 -5.75 -13.74 6.14
N SER A 49 -6.15 -14.94 6.58
CA SER A 49 -5.22 -16.02 6.96
C SER A 49 -4.39 -16.57 5.79
N GLU A 50 -4.83 -16.36 4.55
CA GLU A 50 -4.15 -16.81 3.33
C GLU A 50 -3.25 -15.70 2.75
N VAL A 51 -3.29 -14.50 3.31
CA VAL A 51 -2.42 -13.38 2.94
C VAL A 51 -1.06 -13.57 3.60
N ASN A 52 0.01 -13.32 2.85
CA ASN A 52 1.36 -13.28 3.42
C ASN A 52 1.43 -12.13 4.43
N SER A 53 1.47 -12.46 5.72
CA SER A 53 1.46 -11.50 6.82
C SER A 53 2.68 -10.59 6.80
N MET A 54 3.85 -11.10 6.40
CA MET A 54 5.08 -10.30 6.27
C MET A 54 4.94 -9.25 5.17
N LEU A 55 4.38 -9.63 4.02
CA LEU A 55 4.09 -8.71 2.93
C LEU A 55 3.10 -7.63 3.37
N ALA A 56 2.00 -8.03 4.02
CA ALA A 56 0.98 -7.10 4.49
C ALA A 56 1.55 -6.13 5.55
N GLU A 57 2.34 -6.64 6.49
CA GLU A 57 3.00 -5.84 7.52
C GLU A 57 4.00 -4.86 6.90
N ASN A 58 4.83 -5.29 5.95
CA ASN A 58 5.77 -4.40 5.29
C ASN A 58 5.06 -3.33 4.46
N ILE A 59 3.99 -3.68 3.73
CA ILE A 59 3.14 -2.69 3.06
C ILE A 59 2.62 -1.68 4.07
N TYR A 60 2.06 -2.12 5.20
CA TYR A 60 1.57 -1.23 6.26
C TYR A 60 2.68 -0.33 6.83
N ARG A 61 3.87 -0.89 7.10
CA ARG A 61 5.02 -0.16 7.64
C ARG A 61 5.49 0.94 6.70
N VAL A 62 5.41 0.75 5.37
CA VAL A 62 5.83 1.75 4.39
C VAL A 62 4.72 2.75 4.07
N THR A 63 3.47 2.32 3.91
CA THR A 63 2.36 3.20 3.52
C THR A 63 1.99 4.21 4.59
N ARG A 64 2.36 3.96 5.85
CA ARG A 64 2.29 4.98 6.92
C ARG A 64 3.10 6.25 6.60
N TYR A 65 4.10 6.15 5.73
CA TYR A 65 4.96 7.26 5.32
C TYR A 65 4.70 7.64 3.86
N PHE A 66 3.51 7.34 3.34
CA PHE A 66 3.14 7.75 1.98
C PHE A 66 3.03 9.27 1.87
N ASP A 67 2.48 9.93 2.91
CA ASP A 67 2.55 11.38 3.04
C ASP A 67 4.00 11.78 3.33
N ILE A 68 4.45 12.79 2.60
CA ILE A 68 5.79 13.30 2.71
C ILE A 68 6.02 14.06 4.03
N ASN A 69 4.94 14.59 4.64
CA ASN A 69 4.98 15.25 5.94
C ASN A 69 5.33 14.29 7.09
N ASP A 70 5.17 12.99 6.90
CA ASP A 70 5.55 11.97 7.87
C ASP A 70 7.04 11.58 7.76
N VAL A 71 7.82 12.21 6.86
CA VAL A 71 9.26 11.97 6.67
C VAL A 71 10.09 12.93 7.53
N PHE A 72 10.84 12.37 8.48
CA PHE A 72 11.64 13.13 9.46
C PHE A 72 13.04 12.56 9.71
N ASP A 73 13.36 11.41 9.14
CA ASP A 73 14.67 10.75 9.25
C ASP A 73 14.94 9.86 8.02
N ALA A 74 16.14 9.27 7.94
CA ALA A 74 16.52 8.43 6.81
C ALA A 74 15.63 7.16 6.69
N THR A 75 15.15 6.62 7.81
CA THR A 75 14.31 5.41 7.82
C THR A 75 12.90 5.70 7.28
N SER A 76 12.30 6.80 7.71
CA SER A 76 11.01 7.29 7.21
C SER A 76 11.10 7.72 5.75
N ALA A 77 12.21 8.34 5.33
CA ALA A 77 12.48 8.66 3.93
C ALA A 77 12.54 7.39 3.05
N MET A 78 13.28 6.36 3.49
CA MET A 78 13.33 5.08 2.77
C MET A 78 11.94 4.45 2.64
N LYS A 79 11.16 4.44 3.71
CA LYS A 79 9.77 3.95 3.69
C LYS A 79 8.89 4.75 2.74
N HIS A 80 9.02 6.08 2.72
CA HIS A 80 8.30 6.95 1.79
C HIS A 80 8.64 6.62 0.34
N LEU A 81 9.93 6.49 0.01
CA LEU A 81 10.37 6.17 -1.35
C LEU A 81 9.81 4.83 -1.83
N ILE A 82 9.74 3.83 -0.95
CA ILE A 82 9.11 2.54 -1.24
C ILE A 82 7.60 2.74 -1.46
N ALA A 83 6.92 3.44 -0.56
CA ALA A 83 5.47 3.66 -0.62
C ALA A 83 5.05 4.40 -1.90
N THR A 84 5.82 5.38 -2.34
CA THR A 84 5.59 6.12 -3.59
C THR A 84 6.20 5.46 -4.82
N LYS A 85 6.73 4.24 -4.69
CA LYS A 85 7.39 3.48 -5.77
C LYS A 85 8.60 4.19 -6.42
N LYS A 86 9.19 5.18 -5.74
CA LYS A 86 10.45 5.82 -6.16
C LYS A 86 11.65 4.91 -5.88
N PHE A 87 11.52 4.02 -4.90
CA PHE A 87 12.39 2.86 -4.72
C PHE A 87 11.61 1.60 -5.10
N PRO A 88 11.86 1.00 -6.27
CA PRO A 88 11.08 -0.14 -6.74
C PRO A 88 11.39 -1.39 -5.90
N MET A 89 10.35 -2.06 -5.43
CA MET A 89 10.44 -3.41 -4.87
C MET A 89 9.35 -4.29 -5.46
N ASN A 90 9.71 -5.54 -5.75
CA ASN A 90 8.77 -6.56 -6.17
C ASN A 90 8.11 -7.25 -4.96
N LYS A 91 7.11 -8.08 -5.24
CA LYS A 91 6.33 -8.79 -4.20
C LYS A 91 7.20 -9.71 -3.35
N ASP A 92 8.18 -10.38 -3.94
CA ASP A 92 9.01 -11.36 -3.24
C ASP A 92 9.97 -10.66 -2.28
N GLU A 93 10.55 -9.52 -2.69
CA GLU A 93 11.36 -8.65 -1.83
C GLU A 93 10.55 -8.12 -0.64
N LEU A 94 9.34 -7.59 -0.90
CA LEU A 94 8.44 -7.11 0.15
C LEU A 94 7.91 -8.23 1.06
N SER A 95 8.00 -9.49 0.65
CA SER A 95 7.60 -10.65 1.45
C SER A 95 8.69 -11.11 2.43
N GLN A 96 9.88 -10.50 2.41
CA GLN A 96 10.98 -10.83 3.30
C GLN A 96 10.99 -9.93 4.55
N ARG A 97 11.81 -10.29 5.54
CA ARG A 97 12.03 -9.45 6.71
C ARG A 97 12.89 -8.24 6.30
N LEU A 98 12.28 -7.06 6.24
CA LEU A 98 12.97 -5.83 5.82
C LEU A 98 13.56 -5.06 7.00
N ASN A 99 14.83 -4.66 6.84
CA ASN A 99 15.52 -3.72 7.72
C ASN A 99 15.64 -2.35 7.03
N PHE A 100 14.66 -1.48 7.27
CA PHE A 100 14.61 -0.16 6.65
C PHE A 100 15.76 0.76 7.05
N SER A 101 16.36 0.59 8.24
CA SER A 101 17.53 1.39 8.65
C SER A 101 18.74 1.05 7.79
N ALA A 102 19.05 -0.24 7.67
CA ALA A 102 20.17 -0.70 6.83
C ALA A 102 19.95 -0.35 5.35
N MET A 103 18.70 -0.42 4.88
CA MET A 103 18.37 0.02 3.52
C MET A 103 18.59 1.52 3.34
N ALA A 104 18.18 2.34 4.31
CA ALA A 104 18.40 3.78 4.27
C ALA A 104 19.90 4.11 4.26
N GLU A 105 20.69 3.49 5.15
CA GLU A 105 22.14 3.67 5.23
C GLU A 105 22.86 3.28 3.92
N ALA A 106 22.37 2.25 3.23
CA ALA A 106 22.95 1.78 1.99
C ALA A 106 22.56 2.61 0.75
N ASN A 107 21.43 3.33 0.79
CA ASN A 107 20.82 3.93 -0.41
C ASN A 107 20.60 5.44 -0.34
N LEU A 108 20.69 6.06 0.85
CA LEU A 108 20.39 7.47 1.06
C LEU A 108 21.58 8.20 1.67
N THR A 109 21.88 9.37 1.14
CA THR A 109 22.82 10.31 1.76
C THR A 109 22.08 11.28 2.68
N SER A 110 22.79 11.92 3.60
CA SER A 110 22.22 13.00 4.42
C SER A 110 21.65 14.14 3.57
N SER A 111 22.21 14.39 2.39
CA SER A 111 21.70 15.40 1.46
C SER A 111 20.35 15.00 0.87
N ASP A 112 20.15 13.73 0.54
CA ASP A 112 18.87 13.24 0.00
C ASP A 112 17.76 13.38 1.04
N VAL A 113 18.06 12.99 2.28
CA VAL A 113 17.11 13.05 3.40
C VAL A 113 16.75 14.50 3.72
N ASN A 114 17.74 15.39 3.80
CA ASN A 114 17.49 16.81 4.05
C ASN A 114 16.68 17.45 2.92
N LYS A 115 16.98 17.11 1.66
CA LYS A 115 16.22 17.64 0.53
C LYS A 115 14.76 17.25 0.62
N MET A 116 14.46 16.00 0.96
CA MET A 116 13.09 15.61 1.27
C MET A 116 12.58 16.55 2.37
N ILE A 117 13.06 16.43 3.62
CA ILE A 117 12.54 17.18 4.77
C ILE A 117 12.30 18.69 4.50
N VAL A 118 13.20 19.35 3.77
CA VAL A 118 13.12 20.78 3.44
C VAL A 118 12.14 21.09 2.29
N ASP A 119 12.11 20.29 1.22
CA ASP A 119 11.26 20.55 0.03
C ASP A 119 9.76 20.60 0.38
N HIS A 120 9.34 20.10 1.54
CA HIS A 120 7.95 20.14 2.02
C HIS A 120 7.70 21.05 3.23
N SER A 121 8.74 21.60 3.88
CA SER A 121 8.52 22.67 4.86
C SER A 121 8.06 23.98 4.22
N ASP A 122 8.28 24.12 2.91
CA ASP A 122 7.93 25.30 2.11
C ASP A 122 6.46 25.30 1.63
N ASP A 123 5.71 24.19 1.81
CA ASP A 123 4.30 24.09 1.39
C ASP A 123 3.32 24.75 2.38
N PHE A 124 3.83 25.26 3.52
CA PHE A 124 3.11 26.15 4.44
C PHE A 124 3.36 27.63 4.11
N GLY A 125 2.93 28.10 2.93
CA GLY A 125 3.34 29.43 2.47
C GLY A 125 2.52 30.13 1.38
N THR A 126 1.20 30.27 1.51
CA THR A 126 0.43 31.55 1.33
C THR A 126 -1.08 31.28 1.35
N PHE A 127 -1.75 31.58 2.47
CA PHE A 127 -3.19 31.80 2.47
C PHE A 127 -3.47 33.22 1.93
N PRO A 128 -4.24 33.40 0.83
CA PRO A 128 -4.65 34.72 0.41
C PRO A 128 -5.82 35.16 1.30
N GLY A 129 -5.56 36.00 2.30
CA GLY A 129 -6.65 36.45 3.16
C GLY A 129 -6.24 37.25 4.39
N SER A 130 -5.63 38.41 4.22
CA SER A 130 -5.77 39.50 5.20
C SER A 130 -5.63 40.85 4.50
N GLY A 131 -6.75 41.29 3.94
CA GLY A 131 -6.94 42.61 3.38
C GLY A 131 -8.32 43.14 3.77
N LEU A 132 -8.53 43.34 5.07
CA LEU A 132 -9.56 44.24 5.57
C LEU A 132 -8.86 45.32 6.39
N SER A 133 -8.61 46.45 5.74
CA SER A 133 -8.44 47.77 6.35
C SER A 133 -8.97 48.80 5.38
#